data_AF-A0A1F5J2Y5-F1
#
_entry.id   AF-A0A1F5J2Y5-F1
#
_cell.length_a   1.000
_cell.length_b   1.000
_cell.length_c   1.000
_cell.angle_alpha   90.00
_cell.angle_beta   90.00
_cell.angle_gamma   90.00
#
_symmetry.space_group_name_H-M   'P 1'
#
loop_
_entity.id
_entity.type
_entity.pdbx_description
1 polymer ?
#
loop_
_entity_poly.entity_id
_entity_poly.type
_entity_poly.pdbx_seq_one_letter_code
_entity_poly.pdbx_strand_id
1 'polypeptide(L)'
;MAIPKIIHQTFKSRDIPPKYSSYRDGLTALHPGWEYKFYDDEACRQAVERHFPAFLAIYDRASVIQRTDIFRVIVVYGEGGFYMDMDVECLNPLDALCRFRCVFAEESTLTGEEALRLGHRDRLRVANFMFGSEPGHPFLLYILRKMAGESRRDILTENDVLESTGPGLVTTVYHDFRDKLRDVVLLPNPNRTCPVSGAVGCHFGNYGRHHHESSWRWEHRKGSPEYASGVKGKVSKADAAQACRAIDSEIAGTHAPGEIYILRLYKGKPFDGLTAVYDRSSVIGAIVKDTRDLRDKKVLVSGMPHLHTRGLSIENTNVAYTTFETTRIANYWVQALNEFYDYCIVPHDYIKETFLASGVRIPVTVIQQGFTRHNRKFSIKPRSDVFRIGFLGVPYKRKNLFKLFQACVNLLEKIPGLRLAVHSALNFPGLYTPEISLVANSPFVEWTWGSMTEEWTAEWYGRLSCYVFPSSGEGWSFTPRESMYLGIPTVLTDIPVHREIIESGYCRAIPVRGK
;
A
#
# COMPACT_ATOMS: atom_id res chain seq x y z
N MET A 1 31.04 9.74 3.66
CA MET A 1 30.15 9.02 4.60
C MET A 1 28.75 9.53 4.36
N ALA A 2 27.75 8.64 4.28
CA ALA A 2 26.37 9.03 4.03
C ALA A 2 25.60 9.16 5.35
N ILE A 3 25.67 8.17 6.25
CA ILE A 3 25.10 8.29 7.61
C ILE A 3 26.07 9.08 8.53
N PRO A 4 25.63 10.19 9.14
CA PRO A 4 26.39 10.94 10.14
C PRO A 4 26.75 10.13 11.39
N LYS A 5 27.83 10.50 12.06
CA LYS A 5 28.28 9.90 13.33
C LYS A 5 27.52 10.46 14.54
N ILE A 6 26.20 10.30 14.53
CA ILE A 6 25.28 10.76 15.57
C ILE A 6 24.50 9.57 16.12
N ILE A 7 24.34 9.50 17.44
CA ILE A 7 23.54 8.50 18.13
C ILE A 7 22.38 9.20 18.83
N HIS A 8 21.16 8.74 18.56
CA HIS A 8 19.92 9.23 19.18
C HIS A 8 19.35 8.16 20.11
N GLN A 9 19.11 8.51 21.38
CA GLN A 9 18.38 7.69 22.33
C GLN A 9 17.34 8.52 23.08
N THR A 10 16.25 7.88 23.52
CA THR A 10 15.21 8.56 24.29
C THR A 10 14.75 7.71 25.46
N PHE A 11 14.38 8.40 26.54
CA PHE A 11 13.70 7.82 27.68
C PHE A 11 12.74 8.86 28.26
N LYS A 12 11.73 8.43 29.02
CA LYS A 12 10.71 9.32 29.59
C LYS A 12 11.26 10.54 30.35
N SER A 13 12.44 10.40 30.95
CA SER A 13 13.12 11.45 31.72
C SER A 13 14.63 11.24 31.70
N ARG A 14 15.37 12.23 32.20
CA ARG A 14 16.83 12.15 32.37
C ARG A 14 17.27 11.28 33.55
N ASP A 15 16.34 10.85 34.40
CA ASP A 15 16.59 9.90 35.49
C ASP A 15 16.47 8.47 34.94
N ILE A 16 17.61 7.94 34.50
CA ILE A 16 17.70 6.67 33.77
C ILE A 16 18.03 5.55 34.78
N PRO A 17 17.21 4.49 34.87
CA PRO A 17 17.51 3.33 35.70
C PRO A 17 18.90 2.74 35.39
N PRO A 18 19.67 2.27 36.41
CA PRO A 18 21.06 1.83 36.24
C PRO A 18 21.29 0.81 35.12
N LYS A 19 20.33 -0.11 34.91
CA LYS A 19 20.40 -1.10 33.83
C LYS A 19 20.52 -0.45 32.43
N TYR A 20 19.73 0.58 32.14
CA TYR A 20 19.77 1.27 30.85
C TYR A 20 20.98 2.18 30.73
N SER A 21 21.44 2.75 31.86
CA SER A 21 22.68 3.52 31.90
C SER A 21 23.88 2.66 31.50
N SER A 22 23.93 1.38 31.89
CA SER A 22 25.01 0.47 31.50
C SER A 22 25.12 0.26 29.98
N TYR A 23 23.98 0.12 29.28
CA TYR A 23 23.96 -0.01 27.82
C TYR A 23 24.39 1.28 27.12
N ARG A 24 23.94 2.43 27.61
CA ARG A 24 24.37 3.76 27.12
C ARG A 24 25.86 3.99 27.32
N ASP A 25 26.40 3.63 28.48
CA ASP A 25 27.80 3.86 28.81
C ASP A 25 28.70 2.95 27.93
N GLY A 26 28.30 1.71 27.68
CA GLY A 26 28.97 0.83 26.72
C GLY A 26 28.90 1.36 25.28
N LEU A 27 27.73 1.86 24.86
CA LEU A 27 27.54 2.48 23.54
C LEU A 27 28.45 3.70 23.34
N THR A 28 28.52 4.61 24.32
CA THR A 28 29.36 5.82 24.22
C THR A 28 30.85 5.49 24.31
N ALA A 29 31.25 4.49 25.12
CA ALA A 29 32.63 4.03 25.19
C ALA A 29 33.13 3.42 23.87
N LEU A 30 32.26 2.73 23.12
CA LEU A 30 32.58 2.18 21.79
C LEU A 30 32.70 3.24 20.68
N HIS A 31 32.17 4.44 20.91
CA HIS A 31 32.06 5.49 19.89
C HIS A 31 32.71 6.82 20.34
N PRO A 32 34.01 6.82 20.69
CA PRO A 32 34.70 8.06 21.03
C PRO A 32 34.66 9.03 19.84
N GLY A 33 34.22 10.27 20.12
CA GLY A 33 34.11 11.33 19.10
C GLY A 33 32.84 11.30 18.25
N TRP A 34 31.90 10.39 18.50
CA TRP A 34 30.55 10.48 17.95
C TRP A 34 29.71 11.45 18.78
N GLU A 35 28.76 12.13 18.13
CA GLU A 35 27.80 12.97 18.83
C GLU A 35 26.72 12.09 19.46
N TYR A 36 26.53 12.20 20.77
CA TYR A 36 25.47 11.50 21.49
C TYR A 36 24.36 12.47 21.90
N LYS A 37 23.13 12.21 21.43
CA LYS A 37 21.95 13.02 21.73
C LYS A 37 20.91 12.21 22.49
N PHE A 38 20.58 12.69 23.68
CA PHE A 38 19.56 12.11 24.53
C PHE A 38 18.33 13.02 24.60
N TYR A 39 17.15 12.43 24.48
CA TYR A 39 15.88 13.14 24.43
C TYR A 39 14.94 12.62 25.51
N ASP A 40 14.53 13.49 26.42
CA ASP A 40 13.34 13.27 27.25
C ASP A 40 12.06 13.55 26.45
N ASP A 41 10.89 13.28 27.04
CA ASP A 41 9.60 13.42 26.34
C ASP A 41 9.38 14.81 25.73
N GLU A 42 9.82 15.87 26.43
CA GLU A 42 9.73 17.25 25.98
C GLU A 42 10.69 17.51 24.81
N ALA A 43 11.94 17.06 24.92
CA ALA A 43 12.91 17.16 23.84
C ALA A 43 12.48 16.37 22.59
N CYS A 44 11.82 15.21 22.76
CA CYS A 44 11.24 14.46 21.64
C CYS A 44 10.15 15.27 20.93
N ARG A 45 9.24 15.89 21.68
CA ARG A 45 8.18 16.72 21.10
C ARG A 45 8.77 17.92 20.35
N GLN A 46 9.76 18.61 20.92
CA GLN A 46 10.46 19.73 20.28
C GLN A 46 11.19 19.30 19.00
N ALA A 47 11.80 18.12 19.00
CA ALA A 47 12.45 17.57 17.80
C ALA A 47 11.43 17.29 16.69
N VAL A 48 10.25 16.76 17.03
CA VAL A 48 9.16 16.55 16.06
C VAL A 48 8.66 17.87 15.48
N GLU A 49 8.43 18.88 16.34
CA GLU A 49 8.01 20.21 15.92
C GLU A 49 9.05 20.88 15.00
N ARG A 50 10.34 20.73 15.30
CA ARG A 50 11.43 21.29 14.51
C ARG A 50 11.62 20.60 13.16
N HIS A 51 11.64 19.27 13.13
CA HIS A 51 12.04 18.50 11.95
C HIS A 51 10.87 18.12 11.04
N PHE A 52 9.67 17.97 11.59
CA PHE A 52 8.49 17.64 10.81
C PHE A 52 7.19 18.18 11.45
N PRO A 53 6.99 19.52 11.48
CA PRO A 53 5.88 20.16 12.20
C PRO A 53 4.50 19.65 11.77
N ALA A 54 4.34 19.24 10.52
CA ALA A 54 3.09 18.66 10.02
C ALA A 54 2.68 17.36 10.72
N PHE A 55 3.60 16.66 11.41
CA PHE A 55 3.32 15.44 12.17
C PHE A 55 2.93 15.71 13.63
N LEU A 56 3.11 16.94 14.13
CA LEU A 56 2.96 17.26 15.55
C LEU A 56 1.56 16.93 16.09
N ALA A 57 0.51 17.19 15.30
CA ALA A 57 -0.87 16.87 15.68
C ALA A 57 -1.14 15.36 15.82
N ILE A 58 -0.44 14.52 15.05
CA ILE A 58 -0.48 13.06 15.16
C ILE A 58 0.29 12.64 16.41
N TYR A 59 1.51 13.14 16.57
CA TYR A 59 2.39 12.86 17.71
C TYR A 59 1.72 13.17 19.05
N ASP A 60 1.12 14.36 19.19
CA ASP A 60 0.51 14.82 20.44
C ASP A 60 -0.69 13.96 20.87
N ARG A 61 -1.32 13.22 19.94
CA ARG A 61 -2.46 12.32 20.21
C ARG A 61 -2.09 10.85 20.32
N ALA A 62 -0.92 10.48 19.81
CA ALA A 62 -0.40 9.13 19.87
C ALA A 62 -0.16 8.68 21.32
N SER A 63 -0.26 7.37 21.56
CA SER A 63 0.16 6.76 22.81
C SER A 63 1.68 6.94 23.04
N VAL A 64 2.14 6.75 24.27
CA VAL A 64 3.56 6.96 24.64
C VAL A 64 4.50 6.17 23.72
N ILE A 65 4.23 4.89 23.49
CA ILE A 65 5.07 4.04 22.64
C ILE A 65 5.02 4.47 21.17
N GLN A 66 3.84 4.84 20.66
CA GLN A 66 3.71 5.36 19.29
C GLN A 66 4.48 6.68 19.11
N ARG A 67 4.54 7.53 20.14
CA ARG A 67 5.38 8.74 20.12
C ARG A 67 6.85 8.39 19.96
N THR A 68 7.36 7.41 20.70
CA THR A 68 8.75 6.95 20.57
C THR A 68 9.03 6.41 19.16
N ASP A 69 8.10 5.63 18.59
CA ASP A 69 8.20 5.13 17.20
C ASP A 69 8.17 6.24 16.14
N ILE A 70 7.37 7.29 16.34
CA ILE A 70 7.32 8.44 15.44
C ILE A 70 8.60 9.26 15.57
N PHE A 71 9.01 9.57 16.81
CA PHE A 71 10.19 10.39 17.11
C PHE A 71 11.45 9.81 16.47
N ARG A 72 11.70 8.50 16.62
CA ARG A 72 12.91 7.86 16.10
C ARG A 72 13.05 8.01 14.59
N VAL A 73 11.95 7.93 13.86
CA VAL A 73 11.95 8.09 12.40
C VAL A 73 12.16 9.55 12.02
N ILE A 74 11.49 10.49 12.70
CA ILE A 74 11.60 11.92 12.41
C ILE A 74 12.99 12.46 12.72
N VAL A 75 13.58 12.10 13.87
CA VAL A 75 14.90 12.63 14.27
C VAL A 75 16.00 12.13 13.33
N VAL A 76 15.96 10.85 12.95
CA VAL A 76 16.92 10.28 11.99
C VAL A 76 16.67 10.82 10.58
N TYR A 77 15.41 11.09 10.18
CA TYR A 77 15.14 11.76 8.91
C TYR A 77 15.73 13.18 8.87
N GLY A 78 15.57 13.96 9.95
CA GLY A 78 16.03 15.34 10.00
C GLY A 78 17.54 15.50 10.18
N GLU A 79 18.15 14.68 11.04
CA GLU A 79 19.56 14.83 11.43
C GLU A 79 20.48 13.73 10.88
N GLY A 80 19.92 12.66 10.32
CA GLY A 80 20.66 11.43 10.01
C GLY A 80 21.06 10.70 11.28
N GLY A 81 22.09 9.85 11.18
CA GLY A 81 22.65 9.13 12.33
C GLY A 81 21.95 7.80 12.59
N PHE A 82 22.17 7.27 13.80
CA PHE A 82 21.60 6.02 14.28
C PHE A 82 20.67 6.28 15.45
N TYR A 83 19.46 5.74 15.38
CA TYR A 83 18.60 5.61 16.56
C TYR A 83 18.80 4.23 17.19
N MET A 84 18.76 4.18 18.52
CA MET A 84 18.88 2.94 19.29
C MET A 84 18.04 2.99 20.56
N ASP A 85 17.14 2.01 20.76
CA ASP A 85 16.38 1.86 22.00
C ASP A 85 17.31 1.71 23.22
N MET A 86 16.84 2.13 24.40
CA MET A 86 17.63 2.13 25.64
C MET A 86 17.97 0.72 26.15
N ASP A 87 17.26 -0.32 25.69
CA ASP A 87 17.49 -1.73 26.01
C ASP A 87 18.22 -2.48 24.90
N VAL A 88 18.95 -1.75 24.05
CA VAL A 88 19.85 -2.33 23.05
C VAL A 88 21.29 -2.24 23.55
N GLU A 89 21.93 -3.39 23.70
CA GLU A 89 23.36 -3.49 24.00
C GLU A 89 24.15 -3.38 22.69
N CYS A 90 25.01 -2.37 22.58
CA CYS A 90 25.91 -2.23 21.44
C CYS A 90 27.14 -3.12 21.60
N LEU A 91 27.38 -3.99 20.62
CA LEU A 91 28.41 -5.03 20.65
C LEU A 91 29.66 -4.66 19.85
N ASN A 92 29.53 -3.80 18.83
CA ASN A 92 30.62 -3.43 17.91
C ASN A 92 30.47 -1.98 17.44
N PRO A 93 31.58 -1.28 17.12
CA PRO A 93 31.54 0.06 16.54
C PRO A 93 30.75 0.13 15.23
N LEU A 94 29.95 1.19 15.06
CA LEU A 94 29.05 1.40 13.92
C LEU A 94 29.74 2.06 12.71
N ASP A 95 31.02 2.43 12.80
CA ASP A 95 31.78 3.15 11.75
C ASP A 95 31.67 2.52 10.35
N ALA A 96 31.71 1.19 10.28
CA ALA A 96 31.60 0.47 9.02
C ALA A 96 30.24 0.65 8.32
N LEU A 97 29.20 0.98 9.08
CA LEU A 97 27.86 1.20 8.57
C LEU A 97 27.67 2.64 8.04
N CYS A 98 28.50 3.60 8.44
CA CYS A 98 28.42 5.01 7.99
C CYS A 98 28.63 5.21 6.47
N ARG A 99 29.07 4.18 5.75
CA ARG A 99 29.20 4.18 4.29
C ARG A 99 27.88 3.98 3.54
N PHE A 100 26.87 3.41 4.19
CA PHE A 100 25.55 3.16 3.60
C PHE A 100 24.66 4.39 3.75
N ARG A 101 23.62 4.49 2.92
CA ARG A 101 22.63 5.59 2.97
C ARG A 101 21.52 5.31 3.98
N CYS A 102 21.09 4.06 4.09
CA CYS A 102 20.06 3.64 5.03
C CYS A 102 20.30 2.17 5.45
N VAL A 103 20.23 1.87 6.74
CA VAL A 103 20.51 0.54 7.29
C VAL A 103 19.47 0.18 8.34
N PHE A 104 18.81 -0.95 8.12
CA PHE A 104 17.90 -1.62 9.05
C PHE A 104 18.41 -3.04 9.33
N ALA A 105 17.75 -3.78 10.21
CA ALA A 105 18.06 -5.19 10.47
C ALA A 105 16.82 -6.07 10.47
N GLU A 106 17.02 -7.37 10.26
CA GLU A 106 15.97 -8.37 10.45
C GLU A 106 15.53 -8.40 11.92
N GLU A 107 14.23 -8.40 12.20
CA GLU A 107 13.71 -8.54 13.55
C GLU A 107 13.45 -10.00 13.90
N SER A 108 12.63 -10.67 13.10
CA SER A 108 12.20 -12.05 13.30
C SER A 108 11.60 -12.59 12.00
N THR A 109 11.35 -13.90 11.92
CA THR A 109 10.62 -14.50 10.81
C THR A 109 9.32 -15.10 11.31
N LEU A 110 8.19 -14.56 10.85
CA LEU A 110 6.86 -15.07 11.16
C LEU A 110 6.65 -16.47 10.58
N THR A 111 5.80 -17.27 11.23
CA THR A 111 5.20 -18.45 10.60
C THR A 111 4.23 -18.01 9.48
N GLY A 112 3.90 -18.93 8.57
CA GLY A 112 2.93 -18.64 7.50
C GLY A 112 1.53 -18.27 8.06
N GLU A 113 1.12 -18.92 9.15
CA GLU A 113 -0.13 -18.63 9.84
C GLU A 113 -0.12 -17.24 10.49
N GLU A 114 0.96 -16.86 11.17
CA GLU A 114 1.09 -15.53 11.76
C GLU A 114 1.13 -14.43 10.70
N ALA A 115 1.86 -14.63 9.61
CA ALA A 115 1.88 -13.68 8.50
C ALA A 115 0.48 -13.47 7.93
N LEU A 116 -0.27 -14.56 7.70
CA LEU A 116 -1.66 -14.50 7.26
C LEU A 116 -2.57 -13.80 8.29
N ARG A 117 -2.43 -14.15 9.58
CA ARG A 117 -3.18 -13.55 10.68
C ARG A 117 -2.86 -12.07 10.86
N LEU A 118 -1.67 -11.60 10.52
CA LEU A 118 -1.31 -10.18 10.62
C LEU A 118 -1.55 -9.42 9.31
N GLY A 119 -1.82 -10.11 8.21
CA GLY A 119 -2.00 -9.51 6.89
C GLY A 119 -0.67 -9.19 6.18
N HIS A 120 0.45 -9.75 6.67
CA HIS A 120 1.75 -9.60 6.05
C HIS A 120 1.89 -10.53 4.85
N ARG A 121 2.41 -10.00 3.73
CA ARG A 121 2.73 -10.79 2.52
C ARG A 121 4.02 -11.58 2.71
N ASP A 122 4.99 -10.94 3.34
CA ASP A 122 6.32 -11.45 3.58
C ASP A 122 6.46 -11.83 5.05
N ARG A 123 7.24 -12.88 5.31
CA ARG A 123 7.40 -13.43 6.66
C ARG A 123 8.50 -12.74 7.46
N LEU A 124 9.47 -12.15 6.77
CA LEU A 124 10.61 -11.50 7.39
C LEU A 124 10.19 -10.14 7.96
N ARG A 125 10.27 -9.96 9.28
CA ARG A 125 10.06 -8.67 9.94
C ARG A 125 11.33 -7.84 9.96
N VAL A 126 11.15 -6.53 9.93
CA VAL A 126 12.21 -5.52 9.98
C VAL A 126 12.17 -4.81 11.32
N ALA A 127 13.34 -4.67 11.94
CA ALA A 127 13.49 -4.03 13.25
C ALA A 127 13.20 -2.54 13.18
N ASN A 128 12.53 -2.01 14.21
CA ASN A 128 12.41 -0.57 14.44
C ASN A 128 13.17 -0.10 15.71
N PHE A 129 13.65 -1.03 16.54
CA PHE A 129 14.37 -0.75 17.78
C PHE A 129 15.73 -0.08 17.54
N MET A 130 16.32 -0.30 16.36
CA MET A 130 17.58 0.31 15.94
C MET A 130 17.64 0.37 14.42
N PHE A 131 18.09 1.51 13.88
CA PHE A 131 18.38 1.72 12.46
C PHE A 131 19.23 2.98 12.29
N GLY A 132 19.83 3.15 11.10
CA GLY A 132 20.57 4.36 10.75
C GLY A 132 20.28 4.85 9.35
N SER A 133 20.35 6.15 9.14
CA SER A 133 20.11 6.76 7.83
C SER A 133 20.89 8.06 7.66
N GLU A 134 21.16 8.41 6.40
CA GLU A 134 21.50 9.79 6.05
C GLU A 134 20.27 10.70 6.26
N PRO A 135 20.47 12.01 6.49
CA PRO A 135 19.38 12.97 6.53
C PRO A 135 18.61 12.97 5.20
N GLY A 136 17.28 13.06 5.26
CA GLY A 136 16.44 13.20 4.08
C GLY A 136 16.15 11.91 3.29
N HIS A 137 16.53 10.73 3.80
CA HIS A 137 16.36 9.49 3.02
C HIS A 137 14.88 9.15 2.75
N PRO A 138 14.47 8.91 1.47
CA PRO A 138 13.05 8.71 1.11
C PRO A 138 12.37 7.54 1.82
N PHE A 139 13.11 6.49 2.17
CA PHE A 139 12.57 5.34 2.90
C PHE A 139 11.88 5.76 4.21
N LEU A 140 12.45 6.72 4.95
CA LEU A 140 11.88 7.20 6.21
C LEU A 140 10.60 8.01 5.97
N LEU A 141 10.50 8.74 4.85
CA LEU A 141 9.26 9.41 4.45
C LEU A 141 8.15 8.40 4.13
N TYR A 142 8.46 7.27 3.47
CA TYR A 142 7.46 6.22 3.23
C TYR A 142 6.95 5.59 4.54
N ILE A 143 7.83 5.42 5.54
CA ILE A 143 7.44 4.99 6.88
C ILE A 143 6.50 6.01 7.54
N LEU A 144 6.89 7.30 7.57
CA LEU A 144 6.05 8.37 8.12
C LEU A 144 4.72 8.48 7.38
N ARG A 145 4.72 8.30 6.05
CA ARG A 145 3.52 8.36 5.23
C ARG A 145 2.51 7.28 5.59
N LYS A 146 3.01 6.07 5.86
CA LYS A 146 2.19 4.95 6.31
C LYS A 146 1.69 5.17 7.74
N MET A 147 2.55 5.66 8.64
CA MET A 147 2.16 6.03 10.02
C MET A 147 1.04 7.08 10.03
N ALA A 148 1.13 8.11 9.17
CA ALA A 148 0.08 9.12 9.03
C ALA A 148 -1.24 8.53 8.54
N GLY A 149 -1.19 7.55 7.62
CA GLY A 149 -2.37 6.81 7.16
C GLY A 149 -3.05 5.99 8.24
N GLU A 150 -2.27 5.37 9.14
CA GLU A 150 -2.75 4.56 10.26
C GLU A 150 -3.09 5.37 11.51
N SER A 151 -2.77 6.68 11.55
CA SER A 151 -2.92 7.56 12.72
C SER A 151 -4.33 7.68 13.32
N ARG A 152 -5.35 7.21 12.60
CA ARG A 152 -6.75 7.21 13.02
C ARG A 152 -7.27 5.84 13.47
N ARG A 153 -6.43 4.81 13.40
CA ARG A 153 -6.74 3.44 13.83
C ARG A 153 -7.02 3.40 15.32
N ASP A 154 -7.99 2.59 15.72
CA ASP A 154 -8.23 2.27 17.12
C ASP A 154 -7.13 1.35 17.65
N ILE A 155 -6.49 1.74 18.75
CA ILE A 155 -5.47 0.94 19.42
C ILE A 155 -6.15 0.18 20.55
N LEU A 156 -6.46 -1.09 20.30
CA LEU A 156 -7.13 -1.97 21.26
C LEU A 156 -6.16 -2.99 21.86
N THR A 157 -5.10 -3.32 21.12
CA THR A 157 -4.12 -4.35 21.47
C THR A 157 -2.69 -3.85 21.31
N GLU A 158 -1.72 -4.53 21.92
CA GLU A 158 -0.28 -4.27 21.70
C GLU A 158 0.09 -4.43 20.22
N ASN A 159 -0.54 -5.39 19.53
CA ASN A 159 -0.33 -5.58 18.10
C ASN A 159 -0.79 -4.37 17.28
N ASP A 160 -1.83 -3.64 17.70
CA ASP A 160 -2.23 -2.43 16.98
C ASP A 160 -1.14 -1.36 17.00
N VAL A 161 -0.34 -1.26 18.07
CA VAL A 161 0.85 -0.40 18.11
C VAL A 161 1.91 -0.91 17.14
N LEU A 162 2.25 -2.21 17.23
CA LEU A 162 3.29 -2.83 16.40
C LEU A 162 3.00 -2.68 14.89
N GLU A 163 1.73 -2.71 14.50
CA GLU A 163 1.30 -2.64 13.11
C GLU A 163 0.92 -1.21 12.65
N SER A 164 0.86 -0.21 13.55
CA SER A 164 0.53 1.20 13.21
C SER A 164 1.69 2.20 13.28
N THR A 165 2.70 1.93 14.11
CA THR A 165 3.94 2.72 14.18
C THR A 165 5.18 1.86 14.40
N GLY A 166 5.00 0.64 14.88
CA GLY A 166 6.10 -0.25 15.25
C GLY A 166 6.69 -1.05 14.09
N PRO A 167 7.37 -2.17 14.41
CA PRO A 167 8.13 -2.94 13.42
C PRO A 167 7.26 -3.62 12.35
N GLY A 168 5.96 -3.83 12.60
CA GLY A 168 5.04 -4.41 11.63
C GLY A 168 4.74 -3.45 10.47
N LEU A 169 4.56 -2.16 10.80
CA LEU A 169 4.45 -1.12 9.79
C LEU A 169 5.74 -0.98 8.97
N VAL A 170 6.89 -0.92 9.65
CA VAL A 170 8.20 -0.84 8.98
C VAL A 170 8.42 -2.04 8.06
N THR A 171 8.03 -3.24 8.49
CA THR A 171 8.05 -4.47 7.68
C THR A 171 7.22 -4.31 6.41
N THR A 172 5.99 -3.81 6.52
CA THR A 172 5.12 -3.57 5.36
C THR A 172 5.77 -2.63 4.36
N VAL A 173 6.28 -1.49 4.85
CA VAL A 173 6.93 -0.48 3.99
C VAL A 173 8.21 -1.02 3.38
N TYR A 174 9.02 -1.77 4.11
CA TYR A 174 10.23 -2.40 3.54
C TYR A 174 9.87 -3.30 2.36
N HIS A 175 8.91 -4.22 2.51
CA HIS A 175 8.58 -5.14 1.42
C HIS A 175 7.88 -4.48 0.24
N ASP A 176 7.12 -3.41 0.48
CA ASP A 176 6.49 -2.63 -0.59
C ASP A 176 7.52 -1.85 -1.46
N PHE A 177 8.69 -1.54 -0.90
CA PHE A 177 9.67 -0.64 -1.52
C PHE A 177 11.09 -1.22 -1.71
N ARG A 178 11.43 -2.39 -1.17
CA ARG A 178 12.77 -3.01 -1.26
C ARG A 178 13.33 -3.17 -2.68
N ASP A 179 12.46 -3.40 -3.66
CA ASP A 179 12.88 -3.53 -5.06
C ASP A 179 13.15 -2.17 -5.72
N LYS A 180 12.57 -1.09 -5.16
CA LYS A 180 12.67 0.30 -5.63
C LYS A 180 13.78 1.08 -4.94
N LEU A 181 14.00 0.84 -3.65
CA LEU A 181 15.01 1.51 -2.82
C LEU A 181 16.13 0.53 -2.47
N ARG A 182 16.95 0.20 -3.47
CA ARG A 182 18.05 -0.78 -3.34
C ARG A 182 19.19 -0.29 -2.45
N ASP A 183 19.17 0.96 -2.04
CA ASP A 183 20.10 1.60 -1.11
C ASP A 183 19.70 1.45 0.37
N VAL A 184 18.57 0.80 0.66
CA VAL A 184 18.22 0.33 2.01
C VAL A 184 18.86 -1.03 2.26
N VAL A 185 19.87 -1.05 3.12
CA VAL A 185 20.55 -2.28 3.54
C VAL A 185 19.80 -2.93 4.69
N LEU A 186 19.47 -4.22 4.55
CA LEU A 186 18.93 -5.03 5.64
C LEU A 186 20.01 -5.96 6.18
N LEU A 187 20.43 -5.75 7.43
CA LEU A 187 21.42 -6.59 8.09
C LEU A 187 20.79 -7.92 8.52
N PRO A 188 21.35 -9.07 8.09
CA PRO A 188 20.82 -10.37 8.45
C PRO A 188 21.29 -10.78 9.86
N ASN A 189 20.54 -11.67 10.50
CA ASN A 189 20.87 -12.21 11.83
C ASN A 189 21.20 -13.71 11.83
N PRO A 190 22.11 -14.21 10.96
CA PRO A 190 22.40 -15.63 10.90
C PRO A 190 23.04 -16.07 12.22
N ASN A 191 22.50 -17.14 12.82
CA ASN A 191 23.01 -17.75 14.05
C ASN A 191 22.95 -16.87 15.31
N ARG A 192 22.13 -15.81 15.31
CA ARG A 192 21.91 -14.96 16.50
C ARG A 192 20.54 -15.27 17.11
N THR A 193 20.53 -15.84 18.31
CA THR A 193 19.29 -16.13 19.04
C THR A 193 18.92 -14.96 19.96
N CYS A 194 17.68 -14.52 19.87
CA CYS A 194 17.09 -13.57 20.80
C CYS A 194 17.25 -14.08 22.25
N PRO A 195 17.75 -13.25 23.19
CA PRO A 195 17.95 -13.67 24.57
C PRO A 195 16.63 -13.98 25.31
N VAL A 196 15.50 -13.50 24.78
CA VAL A 196 14.18 -13.67 25.40
C VAL A 196 13.37 -14.81 24.76
N SER A 197 13.26 -14.83 23.44
CA SER A 197 12.44 -15.84 22.75
C SER A 197 13.20 -17.11 22.36
N GLY A 198 14.54 -17.09 22.36
CA GLY A 198 15.39 -18.16 21.84
C GLY A 198 15.34 -18.32 20.31
N ALA A 199 14.46 -17.60 19.61
CA ALA A 199 14.36 -17.64 18.16
C ALA A 199 15.49 -16.83 17.49
N VAL A 200 15.79 -17.15 16.23
CA VAL A 200 16.76 -16.37 15.44
C VAL A 200 16.18 -14.97 15.16
N GLY A 201 16.89 -13.93 15.58
CA GLY A 201 16.46 -12.54 15.41
C GLY A 201 16.87 -11.59 16.53
N CYS A 202 16.21 -10.43 16.58
CA CYS A 202 16.32 -9.40 17.62
C CYS A 202 17.75 -8.86 17.83
N HIS A 203 18.52 -8.85 16.76
CA HIS A 203 19.85 -8.25 16.70
C HIS A 203 19.90 -7.23 15.57
N PHE A 204 20.78 -6.24 15.70
CA PHE A 204 21.13 -5.35 14.60
C PHE A 204 22.39 -5.88 13.92
N GLY A 205 22.24 -7.00 13.20
CA GLY A 205 23.36 -7.77 12.66
C GLY A 205 24.33 -8.18 13.77
N ASN A 206 25.60 -7.81 13.63
CA ASN A 206 26.63 -8.05 14.65
C ASN A 206 26.81 -6.87 15.63
N TYR A 207 26.04 -5.79 15.50
CA TYR A 207 26.33 -4.52 16.17
C TYR A 207 25.48 -4.25 17.41
N GLY A 208 24.27 -4.80 17.47
CA GLY A 208 23.35 -4.55 18.58
C GLY A 208 22.58 -5.80 18.97
N ARG A 209 22.30 -5.96 20.26
CA ARG A 209 21.42 -7.00 20.80
C ARG A 209 20.26 -6.33 21.55
N HIS A 210 19.03 -6.68 21.20
CA HIS A 210 17.83 -6.13 21.84
C HIS A 210 17.39 -7.03 23.01
N HIS A 211 17.24 -6.44 24.20
CA HIS A 211 16.95 -7.17 25.44
C HIS A 211 15.45 -7.29 25.78
N HIS A 212 14.55 -6.66 24.99
CA HIS A 212 13.09 -6.76 25.14
C HIS A 212 12.59 -6.45 26.55
N GLU A 213 13.11 -5.43 27.21
CA GLU A 213 12.71 -5.04 28.57
C GLU A 213 11.21 -4.68 28.64
N SER A 214 10.58 -4.42 27.49
CA SER A 214 9.12 -4.43 27.30
C SER A 214 8.35 -3.57 28.32
N SER A 215 8.96 -2.47 28.75
CA SER A 215 8.44 -1.65 29.85
C SER A 215 7.06 -1.06 29.55
N TRP A 216 6.70 -0.95 28.27
CA TRP A 216 5.43 -0.43 27.76
C TRP A 216 4.34 -1.49 27.58
N ARG A 217 4.65 -2.81 27.58
CA ARG A 217 3.67 -3.87 27.37
C ARG A 217 2.68 -3.96 28.54
N TRP A 218 1.40 -4.04 28.22
CA TRP A 218 0.29 -3.96 29.17
C TRP A 218 -0.61 -5.20 29.18
N GLU A 219 -0.71 -5.96 28.09
CA GLU A 219 -1.65 -7.11 27.99
C GLU A 219 -1.32 -8.24 28.97
N HIS A 220 -0.06 -8.35 29.38
CA HIS A 220 0.42 -9.34 30.33
C HIS A 220 0.39 -8.86 31.80
N ARG A 221 0.07 -7.58 32.08
CA ARG A 221 0.01 -7.03 33.44
C ARG A 221 -1.43 -7.05 33.95
N LYS A 222 -1.71 -7.85 35.00
CA LYS A 222 -3.03 -7.86 35.67
C LYS A 222 -3.29 -6.51 36.35
N GLY A 223 -4.34 -5.81 35.93
CA GLY A 223 -4.83 -4.58 36.56
C GLY A 223 -3.96 -3.36 36.28
N SER A 224 -4.32 -2.60 35.24
CA SER A 224 -4.37 -1.13 35.19
C SER A 224 -4.26 -0.63 33.73
N PRO A 225 -5.29 0.04 33.19
CA PRO A 225 -5.27 0.67 31.87
C PRO A 225 -4.54 2.04 31.88
N GLU A 226 -3.48 2.19 32.70
CA GLU A 226 -2.72 3.43 32.79
C GLU A 226 -1.70 3.61 31.64
N TYR A 227 -1.40 2.56 30.87
CA TYR A 227 -0.57 2.69 29.66
C TYR A 227 -1.40 2.98 28.39
N ALA A 228 -2.70 2.67 28.41
CA ALA A 228 -3.66 3.20 27.44
C ALA A 228 -4.08 4.65 27.77
N SER A 229 -3.85 5.13 29.00
CA SER A 229 -4.17 6.49 29.44
C SER A 229 -3.14 7.51 28.95
N GLY A 230 -3.21 7.80 27.65
CA GLY A 230 -2.46 8.87 27.00
C GLY A 230 -3.02 9.26 25.64
N VAL A 231 -3.97 8.48 25.11
CA VAL A 231 -4.64 8.76 23.84
C VAL A 231 -5.52 10.01 24.02
N LYS A 232 -5.05 11.16 23.55
CA LYS A 232 -5.81 12.42 23.54
C LYS A 232 -6.79 12.43 22.37
N GLY A 233 -7.77 11.53 22.39
CA GLY A 233 -8.78 11.40 21.34
C GLY A 233 -8.20 11.00 19.97
N LYS A 234 -9.08 10.83 18.98
CA LYS A 234 -8.66 10.46 17.61
C LYS A 234 -8.04 11.66 16.89
N VAL A 235 -7.00 11.39 16.10
CA VAL A 235 -6.48 12.37 15.12
C VAL A 235 -7.60 12.77 14.15
N SER A 236 -7.74 14.06 13.87
CA SER A 236 -8.78 14.52 12.94
C SER A 236 -8.47 14.07 11.50
N LYS A 237 -9.49 13.96 10.65
CA LYS A 237 -9.29 13.58 9.24
C LYS A 237 -8.47 14.64 8.50
N ALA A 238 -8.60 15.90 8.92
CA ALA A 238 -7.88 17.02 8.34
C ALA A 238 -6.38 16.96 8.69
N ASP A 239 -6.04 16.70 9.95
CA ASP A 239 -4.64 16.63 10.42
C ASP A 239 -3.90 15.46 9.76
N ALA A 240 -4.51 14.26 9.75
CA ALA A 240 -3.93 13.09 9.10
C ALA A 240 -3.69 13.35 7.60
N ALA A 241 -4.65 13.98 6.91
CA ALA A 241 -4.52 14.31 5.51
C ALA A 241 -3.49 15.42 5.26
N GLN A 242 -3.33 16.37 6.19
CA GLN A 242 -2.31 17.41 6.12
C GLN A 242 -0.90 16.82 6.24
N ALA A 243 -0.66 15.95 7.21
CA ALA A 243 0.60 15.24 7.35
C ALA A 243 0.93 14.43 6.09
N CYS A 244 -0.05 13.68 5.56
CA CYS A 244 0.11 12.94 4.31
C CYS A 244 0.51 13.86 3.14
N ARG A 245 -0.15 15.01 2.97
CA ARG A 245 0.18 15.97 1.89
C ARG A 245 1.57 16.58 2.05
N ALA A 246 1.98 16.90 3.27
CA ALA A 246 3.32 17.42 3.52
C ALA A 246 4.39 16.37 3.14
N ILE A 247 4.20 15.13 3.58
CA ILE A 247 5.10 14.01 3.25
C ILE A 247 5.12 13.73 1.74
N ASP A 248 3.96 13.72 1.08
CA ASP A 248 3.87 13.53 -0.38
C ASP A 248 4.62 14.64 -1.14
N SER A 249 4.65 15.87 -0.59
CA SER A 249 5.41 16.98 -1.15
C SER A 249 6.92 16.79 -0.97
N GLU A 250 7.37 16.33 0.21
CA GLU A 250 8.78 16.02 0.47
C GLU A 250 9.26 14.88 -0.44
N ILE A 251 8.50 13.79 -0.54
CA ILE A 251 8.82 12.66 -1.43
C ILE A 251 8.97 13.15 -2.87
N ALA A 252 8.04 13.98 -3.35
CA ALA A 252 8.12 14.57 -4.69
C ALA A 252 9.38 15.43 -4.92
N GLY A 253 9.97 15.99 -3.85
CA GLY A 253 11.19 16.80 -3.89
C GLY A 253 12.51 16.01 -3.76
N THR A 254 12.47 14.75 -3.30
CA THR A 254 13.68 13.89 -3.12
C THR A 254 14.24 13.28 -4.41
N HIS A 255 13.71 13.72 -5.53
CA HIS A 255 13.90 13.17 -6.86
C HIS A 255 15.12 13.90 -7.54
N ALA A 256 16.15 13.14 -7.96
CA ALA A 256 17.43 13.60 -8.52
C ALA A 256 17.53 13.50 -10.07
N PRO A 257 18.20 14.42 -10.79
CA PRO A 257 18.15 14.55 -12.26
C PRO A 257 18.32 13.24 -13.08
N GLY A 258 17.35 12.96 -13.97
CA GLY A 258 17.28 11.73 -14.81
C GLY A 258 15.92 11.02 -14.75
N GLU A 259 14.90 11.72 -14.25
CA GLU A 259 13.78 11.14 -13.54
C GLU A 259 12.59 10.81 -14.40
N ILE A 260 11.83 9.85 -13.88
CA ILE A 260 10.47 9.60 -14.31
C ILE A 260 9.61 10.73 -13.72
N TYR A 261 8.89 11.43 -14.57
CA TYR A 261 7.86 12.37 -14.20
C TYR A 261 6.50 11.70 -14.41
N ILE A 262 5.58 11.91 -13.48
CA ILE A 262 4.22 11.37 -13.57
C ILE A 262 3.30 12.53 -13.90
N LEU A 263 2.66 12.48 -15.06
CA LEU A 263 1.69 13.52 -15.42
C LEU A 263 0.45 13.38 -14.52
N ARG A 264 0.09 14.44 -13.80
CA ARG A 264 -1.07 14.49 -12.90
C ARG A 264 -2.36 14.53 -13.71
N LEU A 265 -3.08 13.41 -13.73
CA LEU A 265 -4.33 13.29 -14.50
C LEU A 265 -5.58 13.40 -13.64
N TYR A 266 -5.50 12.94 -12.39
CA TYR A 266 -6.66 12.75 -11.53
C TYR A 266 -6.53 13.51 -10.21
N LYS A 267 -7.68 13.88 -9.63
CA LYS A 267 -7.79 14.43 -8.27
C LYS A 267 -8.72 13.54 -7.46
N GLY A 268 -8.29 13.16 -6.24
CA GLY A 268 -9.10 12.33 -5.35
C GLY A 268 -8.75 10.84 -5.41
N LYS A 269 -9.62 10.00 -4.84
CA LYS A 269 -9.40 8.55 -4.76
C LYS A 269 -9.59 7.87 -6.12
N PRO A 270 -8.88 6.75 -6.40
CA PRO A 270 -9.12 5.94 -7.58
C PRO A 270 -10.58 5.48 -7.68
N PHE A 271 -11.12 5.46 -8.90
CA PHE A 271 -12.50 5.05 -9.17
C PHE A 271 -12.62 4.10 -10.38
N ASP A 272 -11.54 3.88 -11.11
CA ASP A 272 -11.43 2.95 -12.24
C ASP A 272 -10.01 2.34 -12.32
N GLY A 273 -9.78 1.49 -13.32
CA GLY A 273 -8.48 0.83 -13.51
C GLY A 273 -7.32 1.78 -13.78
N LEU A 274 -7.51 2.80 -14.61
CA LEU A 274 -6.43 3.72 -15.00
C LEU A 274 -6.05 4.68 -13.87
N THR A 275 -7.04 5.16 -13.11
CA THR A 275 -6.82 5.95 -11.90
C THR A 275 -6.08 5.16 -10.82
N ALA A 276 -6.35 3.86 -10.69
CA ALA A 276 -5.59 2.98 -9.78
C ALA A 276 -4.14 2.77 -10.24
N VAL A 277 -3.90 2.64 -11.55
CA VAL A 277 -2.54 2.60 -12.10
C VAL A 277 -1.81 3.91 -11.85
N TYR A 278 -2.44 5.06 -12.11
CA TYR A 278 -1.88 6.37 -11.81
C TYR A 278 -1.46 6.48 -10.35
N ASP A 279 -2.35 6.17 -9.41
CA ASP A 279 -2.09 6.24 -7.97
C ASP A 279 -0.90 5.37 -7.56
N ARG A 280 -0.85 4.11 -8.02
CA ARG A 280 0.27 3.19 -7.75
C ARG A 280 1.57 3.62 -8.42
N SER A 281 1.51 4.24 -9.59
CA SER A 281 2.69 4.75 -10.31
C SER A 281 3.17 6.11 -9.81
N SER A 282 2.38 6.82 -9.00
CA SER A 282 2.75 8.15 -8.51
C SER A 282 3.99 8.15 -7.61
N VAL A 283 4.32 7.00 -7.02
CA VAL A 283 5.47 6.84 -6.11
C VAL A 283 6.80 6.62 -6.84
N ILE A 284 6.80 6.42 -8.16
CA ILE A 284 8.04 6.13 -8.92
C ILE A 284 8.62 7.38 -9.60
N GLY A 285 8.04 8.56 -9.39
CA GLY A 285 8.46 9.76 -10.07
C GLY A 285 7.80 11.06 -9.61
N ALA A 286 8.36 12.19 -10.02
CA ALA A 286 7.87 13.51 -9.64
C ALA A 286 6.52 13.83 -10.32
N ILE A 287 5.51 14.20 -9.53
CA ILE A 287 4.16 14.50 -10.05
C ILE A 287 4.12 15.93 -10.62
N VAL A 288 3.90 16.07 -11.93
CA VAL A 288 3.81 17.36 -12.63
C VAL A 288 2.48 17.54 -13.32
N LYS A 289 2.01 18.79 -13.44
CA LYS A 289 0.74 19.10 -14.14
C LYS A 289 0.92 19.34 -15.63
N ASP A 290 2.13 19.69 -16.02
CA ASP A 290 2.51 20.08 -17.38
C ASP A 290 3.98 19.69 -17.58
N THR A 291 4.31 19.27 -18.79
CA THR A 291 5.67 18.87 -19.17
C THR A 291 6.22 19.68 -20.33
N ARG A 292 5.49 20.70 -20.80
CA ARG A 292 5.89 21.59 -21.91
C ARG A 292 7.17 22.38 -21.62
N ASP A 293 7.49 22.61 -20.36
CA ASP A 293 8.73 23.27 -19.93
C ASP A 293 9.85 22.28 -19.59
N LEU A 294 9.57 20.96 -19.66
CA LEU A 294 10.55 19.91 -19.45
C LEU A 294 11.19 19.49 -20.77
N ARG A 295 12.46 19.08 -20.71
CA ARG A 295 13.29 18.62 -21.83
C ARG A 295 14.09 17.39 -21.43
N ASP A 296 14.21 16.43 -22.34
CA ASP A 296 14.99 15.20 -22.19
C ASP A 296 14.61 14.41 -20.93
N LYS A 297 13.33 14.44 -20.54
CA LYS A 297 12.79 13.71 -19.38
C LYS A 297 11.99 12.49 -19.78
N LYS A 298 11.84 11.53 -18.87
CA LYS A 298 10.93 10.39 -19.04
C LYS A 298 9.59 10.75 -18.39
N VAL A 299 8.49 10.70 -19.13
CA VAL A 299 7.16 11.08 -18.63
C VAL A 299 6.23 9.88 -18.71
N LEU A 300 5.70 9.41 -17.58
CA LEU A 300 4.65 8.40 -17.54
C LEU A 300 3.28 9.06 -17.49
N VAL A 301 2.39 8.63 -18.40
CA VAL A 301 1.01 9.10 -18.52
C VAL A 301 0.06 7.93 -18.36
N SER A 302 -0.45 7.75 -17.14
CA SER A 302 -1.34 6.64 -16.78
C SER A 302 -2.81 7.00 -17.00
N GLY A 303 -3.29 7.02 -18.25
CA GLY A 303 -4.64 7.50 -18.56
C GLY A 303 -5.08 7.33 -20.02
N MET A 304 -6.02 8.15 -20.45
CA MET A 304 -6.51 8.14 -21.83
C MET A 304 -5.62 9.04 -22.71
N PRO A 305 -4.82 8.51 -23.64
CA PRO A 305 -3.72 9.25 -24.27
C PRO A 305 -4.14 10.57 -24.94
N HIS A 306 -5.26 10.54 -25.65
CA HIS A 306 -5.81 11.70 -26.38
C HIS A 306 -6.26 12.86 -25.49
N LEU A 307 -6.57 12.63 -24.20
CA LEU A 307 -7.00 13.69 -23.28
C LEU A 307 -5.83 14.51 -22.72
N HIS A 308 -4.59 14.08 -22.96
CA HIS A 308 -3.43 14.59 -22.23
C HIS A 308 -2.36 15.20 -23.15
N THR A 309 -2.57 15.20 -24.46
CA THR A 309 -1.61 15.70 -25.45
C THR A 309 -1.25 17.18 -25.28
N ARG A 310 -2.19 18.02 -24.81
CA ARG A 310 -1.96 19.47 -24.64
C ARG A 310 -0.91 19.83 -23.59
N GLY A 311 -0.66 18.95 -22.61
CA GLY A 311 0.32 19.17 -21.55
C GLY A 311 1.64 18.42 -21.75
N LEU A 312 1.83 17.82 -22.94
CA LEU A 312 3.00 17.03 -23.28
C LEU A 312 3.98 17.81 -24.15
N SER A 313 5.26 17.72 -23.83
CA SER A 313 6.34 18.10 -24.74
C SER A 313 6.79 16.87 -25.52
N ILE A 314 6.93 16.99 -26.85
CA ILE A 314 7.52 15.96 -27.71
C ILE A 314 9.05 15.88 -27.60
N GLU A 315 9.67 16.83 -26.87
CA GLU A 315 11.10 16.82 -26.57
C GLU A 315 11.43 15.94 -25.32
N ASN A 316 10.43 15.26 -24.77
CA ASN A 316 10.56 14.26 -23.71
C ASN A 316 10.32 12.85 -24.26
N THR A 317 10.76 11.83 -23.54
CA THR A 317 10.32 10.45 -23.76
C THR A 317 8.99 10.21 -23.04
N ASN A 318 7.89 10.24 -23.78
CA ASN A 318 6.54 10.08 -23.26
C ASN A 318 6.10 8.62 -23.34
N VAL A 319 5.73 8.04 -22.20
CA VAL A 319 5.28 6.66 -22.05
C VAL A 319 3.80 6.66 -21.65
N ALA A 320 2.92 6.17 -22.51
CA ALA A 320 1.53 5.95 -22.14
C ALA A 320 1.40 4.64 -21.35
N TYR A 321 0.71 4.65 -20.21
CA TYR A 321 0.10 3.45 -19.66
C TYR A 321 -1.40 3.57 -19.84
N THR A 322 -1.96 2.73 -20.72
CA THR A 322 -3.38 2.79 -21.02
C THR A 322 -4.00 1.42 -21.24
N THR A 323 -5.32 1.39 -21.41
CA THR A 323 -6.07 0.18 -21.77
C THR A 323 -7.32 0.56 -22.55
N PHE A 324 -7.88 -0.40 -23.26
CA PHE A 324 -9.18 -0.27 -23.90
C PHE A 324 -9.93 -1.59 -23.85
N GLU A 325 -11.26 -1.58 -23.92
CA GLU A 325 -12.10 -2.75 -23.62
C GLU A 325 -12.96 -3.19 -24.81
N THR A 326 -12.48 -2.91 -26.03
CA THR A 326 -13.14 -3.27 -27.31
C THR A 326 -12.14 -3.90 -28.27
N THR A 327 -12.61 -4.35 -29.43
CA THR A 327 -11.81 -4.98 -30.49
C THR A 327 -11.10 -3.99 -31.43
N ARG A 328 -11.30 -2.68 -31.24
CA ARG A 328 -10.68 -1.61 -32.04
C ARG A 328 -10.69 -0.30 -31.26
N ILE A 329 -9.55 0.40 -31.25
CA ILE A 329 -9.46 1.75 -30.69
C ILE A 329 -9.78 2.81 -31.74
N ALA A 330 -10.30 3.95 -31.30
CA ALA A 330 -10.70 5.03 -32.21
C ALA A 330 -9.49 5.72 -32.85
N ASN A 331 -9.64 6.25 -34.08
CA ASN A 331 -8.54 6.86 -34.83
C ASN A 331 -7.84 8.00 -34.08
N TYR A 332 -8.58 8.80 -33.30
CA TYR A 332 -7.98 9.89 -32.52
C TYR A 332 -7.11 9.39 -31.35
N TRP A 333 -7.33 8.17 -30.84
CA TRP A 333 -6.39 7.52 -29.91
C TRP A 333 -5.11 7.12 -30.63
N VAL A 334 -5.25 6.53 -31.82
CA VAL A 334 -4.13 6.08 -32.65
C VAL A 334 -3.24 7.26 -33.03
N GLN A 335 -3.85 8.37 -33.46
CA GLN A 335 -3.15 9.62 -33.74
C GLN A 335 -2.41 10.15 -32.51
N ALA A 336 -3.13 10.29 -31.38
CA ALA A 336 -2.52 10.77 -30.15
C ALA A 336 -1.30 9.93 -29.72
N LEU A 337 -1.43 8.59 -29.72
CA LEU A 337 -0.34 7.69 -29.38
C LEU A 337 0.86 7.83 -30.34
N ASN A 338 0.62 7.88 -31.64
CA ASN A 338 1.69 7.95 -32.62
C ASN A 338 2.38 9.32 -32.72
N GLU A 339 1.70 10.40 -32.32
CA GLU A 339 2.22 11.77 -32.44
C GLU A 339 2.87 12.29 -31.15
N PHE A 340 2.38 11.88 -29.98
CA PHE A 340 2.79 12.47 -28.69
C PHE A 340 3.51 11.50 -27.74
N TYR A 341 3.57 10.20 -28.07
CA TYR A 341 4.16 9.18 -27.22
C TYR A 341 5.23 8.39 -27.94
N ASP A 342 6.23 7.93 -27.20
CA ASP A 342 7.33 7.10 -27.70
C ASP A 342 7.11 5.62 -27.37
N TYR A 343 6.40 5.33 -26.28
CA TYR A 343 6.10 3.98 -25.83
C TYR A 343 4.67 3.87 -25.30
N CYS A 344 4.08 2.69 -25.46
CA CYS A 344 2.78 2.35 -24.89
C CYS A 344 2.88 1.08 -24.05
N ILE A 345 2.31 1.14 -22.85
CA ILE A 345 2.15 0.03 -21.92
C ILE A 345 0.67 -0.30 -21.85
N VAL A 346 0.35 -1.58 -22.03
CA VAL A 346 -1.00 -2.12 -21.93
C VAL A 346 -1.02 -3.33 -20.98
N PRO A 347 -2.16 -3.65 -20.36
CA PRO A 347 -2.21 -4.65 -19.30
C PRO A 347 -2.17 -6.11 -19.77
N HIS A 348 -2.41 -6.38 -21.07
CA HIS A 348 -2.63 -7.74 -21.56
C HIS A 348 -2.29 -7.86 -23.07
N ASP A 349 -1.83 -9.03 -23.51
CA ASP A 349 -1.40 -9.28 -24.90
C ASP A 349 -2.52 -9.02 -25.92
N TYR A 350 -3.73 -9.51 -25.67
CA TYR A 350 -4.90 -9.18 -26.49
C TYR A 350 -5.12 -7.66 -26.69
N ILE A 351 -4.83 -6.83 -25.68
CA ILE A 351 -4.94 -5.37 -25.80
C ILE A 351 -3.80 -4.83 -26.67
N LYS A 352 -2.59 -5.36 -26.52
CA LYS A 352 -1.46 -5.02 -27.39
C LYS A 352 -1.78 -5.32 -28.85
N GLU A 353 -2.27 -6.52 -29.15
CA GLU A 353 -2.69 -6.93 -30.50
C GLU A 353 -3.77 -6.00 -31.05
N THR A 354 -4.77 -5.66 -30.23
CA THR A 354 -5.84 -4.73 -30.62
C THR A 354 -5.30 -3.35 -30.99
N PHE A 355 -4.32 -2.82 -30.23
CA PHE A 355 -3.72 -1.51 -30.48
C PHE A 355 -2.91 -1.52 -31.78
N LEU A 356 -2.07 -2.55 -31.98
CA LEU A 356 -1.28 -2.71 -33.20
C LEU A 356 -2.18 -2.87 -34.44
N ALA A 357 -3.21 -3.72 -34.35
CA ALA A 357 -4.19 -3.92 -35.43
C ALA A 357 -5.03 -2.67 -35.72
N SER A 358 -5.13 -1.73 -34.77
CA SER A 358 -5.80 -0.45 -34.96
C SER A 358 -4.89 0.63 -35.56
N GLY A 359 -3.59 0.36 -35.76
CA GLY A 359 -2.65 1.28 -36.41
C GLY A 359 -1.69 2.04 -35.48
N VAL A 360 -1.55 1.61 -34.21
CA VAL A 360 -0.49 2.12 -33.33
C VAL A 360 0.86 1.60 -33.84
N ARG A 361 1.82 2.50 -34.06
CA ARG A 361 3.14 2.22 -34.66
C ARG A 361 4.28 2.27 -33.64
N ILE A 362 4.08 2.97 -32.53
CA ILE A 362 5.07 3.04 -31.45
C ILE A 362 5.18 1.68 -30.74
N PRO A 363 6.33 1.36 -30.11
CA PRO A 363 6.48 0.14 -29.33
C PRO A 363 5.39 -0.03 -28.26
N VAL A 364 4.72 -1.19 -28.27
CA VAL A 364 3.71 -1.58 -27.30
C VAL A 364 4.21 -2.76 -26.44
N THR A 365 4.32 -2.53 -25.14
CA THR A 365 4.77 -3.52 -24.15
C THR A 365 3.63 -3.92 -23.22
N VAL A 366 3.62 -5.18 -22.81
CA VAL A 366 2.64 -5.67 -21.83
C VAL A 366 3.24 -5.61 -20.44
N ILE A 367 2.56 -4.91 -19.53
CA ILE A 367 2.84 -4.94 -18.09
C ILE A 367 1.50 -5.13 -17.39
N GLN A 368 1.35 -6.24 -16.66
CA GLN A 368 0.10 -6.56 -15.97
C GLN A 368 -0.20 -5.60 -14.80
N GLN A 369 -1.48 -5.31 -14.54
CA GLN A 369 -1.90 -4.28 -13.55
C GLN A 369 -1.97 -4.78 -12.09
N GLY A 370 -1.72 -6.07 -11.84
CA GLY A 370 -1.96 -6.67 -10.52
C GLY A 370 -3.42 -6.48 -10.07
N PHE A 371 -3.74 -6.78 -8.82
CA PHE A 371 -5.08 -6.54 -8.26
C PHE A 371 -4.99 -6.38 -6.74
N THR A 372 -6.05 -5.85 -6.12
CA THR A 372 -6.08 -5.65 -4.68
C THR A 372 -6.27 -6.99 -3.97
N ARG A 373 -5.36 -7.33 -3.06
CA ARG A 373 -5.44 -8.55 -2.24
C ARG A 373 -6.19 -8.25 -0.95
N HIS A 374 -7.51 -8.33 -0.99
CA HIS A 374 -8.37 -8.06 0.16
C HIS A 374 -8.11 -8.98 1.36
N ASN A 375 -8.35 -8.48 2.57
CA ASN A 375 -8.11 -9.26 3.78
C ASN A 375 -9.01 -10.51 3.84
N ARG A 376 -8.39 -11.70 3.92
CA ARG A 376 -9.09 -12.99 3.97
C ARG A 376 -9.81 -13.25 5.29
N LYS A 377 -9.50 -12.52 6.37
CA LYS A 377 -10.18 -12.68 7.67
C LYS A 377 -11.69 -12.49 7.61
N PHE A 378 -12.18 -11.74 6.62
CA PHE A 378 -13.60 -11.47 6.42
C PHE A 378 -14.31 -12.52 5.54
N SER A 379 -13.68 -13.68 5.27
CA SER A 379 -14.36 -14.81 4.65
C SER A 379 -15.37 -15.43 5.62
N ILE A 380 -16.49 -14.75 5.82
CA ILE A 380 -17.64 -15.28 6.54
C ILE A 380 -18.18 -16.43 5.69
N LYS A 381 -18.26 -17.64 6.23
CA LYS A 381 -18.92 -18.74 5.50
C LYS A 381 -20.35 -18.29 5.14
N PRO A 382 -20.77 -18.37 3.87
CA PRO A 382 -22.12 -17.99 3.48
C PRO A 382 -23.13 -18.74 4.36
N ARG A 383 -24.17 -18.05 4.82
CA ARG A 383 -25.26 -18.73 5.53
C ARG A 383 -25.89 -19.75 4.57
N SER A 384 -26.14 -20.96 5.05
CA SER A 384 -26.62 -22.07 4.20
C SER A 384 -28.04 -21.85 3.64
N ASP A 385 -28.79 -20.87 4.16
CA ASP A 385 -30.16 -20.54 3.77
C ASP A 385 -30.27 -19.53 2.62
N VAL A 386 -29.18 -18.88 2.19
CA VAL A 386 -29.18 -17.85 1.15
C VAL A 386 -28.06 -18.09 0.13
N PHE A 387 -28.43 -18.19 -1.15
CA PHE A 387 -27.46 -18.33 -2.25
C PHE A 387 -27.21 -16.97 -2.93
N ARG A 388 -26.09 -16.31 -2.62
CA ARG A 388 -25.75 -14.98 -3.16
C ARG A 388 -24.87 -15.09 -4.40
N ILE A 389 -25.37 -14.58 -5.52
CA ILE A 389 -24.60 -14.36 -6.75
C ILE A 389 -24.13 -12.91 -6.77
N GLY A 390 -22.81 -12.68 -6.81
CA GLY A 390 -22.22 -11.35 -6.79
C GLY A 390 -21.84 -10.83 -8.18
N PHE A 391 -22.06 -9.54 -8.39
CA PHE A 391 -21.56 -8.75 -9.51
C PHE A 391 -21.00 -7.41 -9.00
N LEU A 392 -19.75 -7.10 -9.34
CA LEU A 392 -19.09 -5.84 -8.98
C LEU A 392 -18.64 -5.12 -10.25
N GLY A 393 -19.24 -3.97 -10.54
CA GLY A 393 -18.85 -3.14 -11.67
C GLY A 393 -19.90 -2.12 -12.08
N VAL A 394 -19.47 -1.09 -12.82
CA VAL A 394 -20.39 -0.12 -13.44
C VAL A 394 -21.19 -0.83 -14.54
N PRO A 395 -22.54 -0.73 -14.55
CA PRO A 395 -23.41 -1.53 -15.43
C PRO A 395 -23.44 -1.04 -16.89
N TYR A 396 -22.27 -0.85 -17.50
CA TYR A 396 -22.17 -0.63 -18.93
C TYR A 396 -22.72 -1.84 -19.69
N LYS A 397 -23.30 -1.61 -20.87
CA LYS A 397 -23.88 -2.68 -21.73
C LYS A 397 -22.96 -3.89 -21.90
N ARG A 398 -21.65 -3.66 -22.09
CA ARG A 398 -20.63 -4.72 -22.22
C ARG A 398 -20.48 -5.63 -21.01
N LYS A 399 -20.79 -5.16 -19.79
CA LYS A 399 -20.68 -5.96 -18.56
C LYS A 399 -21.82 -6.98 -18.44
N ASN A 400 -22.86 -6.86 -19.26
CA ASN A 400 -23.98 -7.79 -19.37
C ASN A 400 -24.71 -8.08 -18.04
N LEU A 401 -24.84 -7.08 -17.15
CA LEU A 401 -25.58 -7.22 -15.89
C LEU A 401 -27.04 -7.67 -16.11
N PHE A 402 -27.72 -7.14 -17.12
CA PHE A 402 -29.10 -7.55 -17.41
C PHE A 402 -29.20 -9.02 -17.84
N LYS A 403 -28.21 -9.54 -18.58
CA LYS A 403 -28.16 -10.95 -18.95
C LYS A 403 -27.94 -11.84 -17.73
N LEU A 404 -27.11 -11.40 -16.77
CA LEU A 404 -26.96 -12.08 -15.48
C LEU A 404 -28.28 -12.10 -14.72
N PHE A 405 -28.97 -10.96 -14.65
CA PHE A 405 -30.28 -10.87 -14.02
C PHE A 405 -31.28 -11.84 -14.64
N GLN A 406 -31.38 -11.90 -15.97
CA GLN A 406 -32.26 -12.86 -16.65
C GLN A 406 -31.91 -14.32 -16.31
N ALA A 407 -30.63 -14.65 -16.25
CA ALA A 407 -30.19 -15.97 -15.82
C ALA A 407 -30.61 -16.28 -14.37
N CYS A 408 -30.49 -15.31 -13.46
CA CYS A 408 -30.95 -15.44 -12.08
C CYS A 408 -32.47 -15.63 -12.00
N VAL A 409 -33.26 -14.88 -12.76
CA VAL A 409 -34.74 -15.04 -12.83
C VAL A 409 -35.10 -16.49 -13.18
N ASN A 410 -34.46 -17.06 -14.19
CA ASN A 410 -34.68 -18.45 -14.62
C ASN A 410 -34.26 -19.51 -13.58
N LEU A 411 -33.51 -19.11 -12.55
CA LEU A 411 -33.01 -19.98 -11.49
C LEU A 411 -33.73 -19.78 -10.16
N LEU A 412 -34.61 -18.78 -10.02
CA LEU A 412 -35.30 -18.48 -8.76
C LEU A 412 -36.08 -19.68 -8.21
N GLU A 413 -36.75 -20.44 -9.09
CA GLU A 413 -37.50 -21.64 -8.70
C GLU A 413 -36.59 -22.84 -8.40
N LYS A 414 -35.36 -22.83 -8.91
CA LYS A 414 -34.40 -23.96 -8.79
C LYS A 414 -33.43 -23.80 -7.63
N ILE A 415 -33.19 -22.56 -7.20
CA ILE A 415 -32.24 -22.23 -6.14
C ILE A 415 -32.99 -21.45 -5.06
N PRO A 416 -33.51 -22.14 -4.02
CA PRO A 416 -34.17 -21.49 -2.91
C PRO A 416 -33.26 -20.44 -2.24
N GLY A 417 -33.84 -19.29 -1.91
CA GLY A 417 -33.08 -18.20 -1.26
C GLY A 417 -32.09 -17.48 -2.18
N LEU A 418 -32.17 -17.63 -3.51
CA LEU A 418 -31.30 -16.92 -4.44
C LEU A 418 -31.42 -15.39 -4.27
N ARG A 419 -30.26 -14.73 -4.23
CA ARG A 419 -30.12 -13.26 -4.22
C ARG A 419 -29.05 -12.85 -5.22
N LEU A 420 -29.30 -11.75 -5.94
CA LEU A 420 -28.31 -11.11 -6.81
C LEU A 420 -27.74 -9.88 -6.10
N ALA A 421 -26.52 -9.98 -5.60
CA ALA A 421 -25.81 -8.88 -4.96
C ALA A 421 -25.05 -8.06 -6.01
N VAL A 422 -25.44 -6.79 -6.17
CA VAL A 422 -24.85 -5.87 -7.14
C VAL A 422 -24.16 -4.73 -6.41
N HIS A 423 -22.91 -4.45 -6.75
CA HIS A 423 -22.22 -3.25 -6.31
C HIS A 423 -21.64 -2.48 -7.50
N SER A 424 -21.88 -1.16 -7.53
CA SER A 424 -21.28 -0.25 -8.51
C SER A 424 -20.66 0.96 -7.83
N ALA A 425 -19.40 1.21 -8.12
CA ALA A 425 -18.63 2.34 -7.58
C ALA A 425 -19.15 3.70 -8.06
N LEU A 426 -19.80 3.75 -9.23
CA LEU A 426 -20.33 4.97 -9.83
C LEU A 426 -21.85 4.89 -10.00
N ASN A 427 -22.51 6.03 -9.82
CA ASN A 427 -23.93 6.23 -10.09
C ASN A 427 -24.09 7.55 -10.84
N PHE A 428 -24.57 7.51 -12.08
CA PHE A 428 -24.86 8.71 -12.86
C PHE A 428 -26.09 8.51 -13.75
N PRO A 429 -26.85 9.58 -14.07
CA PRO A 429 -28.17 9.47 -14.71
C PRO A 429 -28.18 8.64 -16.01
N GLY A 430 -27.11 8.73 -16.81
CA GLY A 430 -26.98 7.99 -18.08
C GLY A 430 -26.85 6.47 -17.97
N LEU A 431 -26.75 5.90 -16.76
CA LEU A 431 -26.75 4.45 -16.53
C LEU A 431 -28.15 3.86 -16.34
N TYR A 432 -29.17 4.68 -16.07
CA TYR A 432 -30.54 4.22 -15.82
C TYR A 432 -31.29 3.96 -17.13
N THR A 433 -30.96 2.85 -17.78
CA THR A 433 -31.84 2.30 -18.82
C THR A 433 -33.04 1.61 -18.16
N PRO A 434 -34.17 1.41 -18.86
CA PRO A 434 -35.30 0.64 -18.34
C PRO A 434 -34.90 -0.73 -17.79
N GLU A 435 -33.94 -1.40 -18.43
CA GLU A 435 -33.41 -2.69 -17.98
C GLU A 435 -32.68 -2.58 -16.64
N ILE A 436 -31.79 -1.60 -16.48
CA ILE A 436 -31.05 -1.38 -15.23
C ILE A 436 -32.02 -1.00 -14.10
N SER A 437 -33.02 -0.16 -14.40
CA SER A 437 -34.08 0.17 -13.45
C SER A 437 -34.89 -1.06 -13.02
N LEU A 438 -35.20 -1.98 -13.94
CA LEU A 438 -35.86 -3.24 -13.60
C LEU A 438 -34.99 -4.11 -12.68
N VAL A 439 -33.70 -4.24 -12.97
CA VAL A 439 -32.76 -4.97 -12.10
C VAL A 439 -32.73 -4.33 -10.71
N ALA A 440 -32.63 -3.00 -10.61
CA ALA A 440 -32.49 -2.28 -9.35
C ALA A 440 -33.70 -2.39 -8.43
N ASN A 441 -34.89 -2.50 -9.01
CA ASN A 441 -36.15 -2.55 -8.25
C ASN A 441 -36.69 -3.97 -8.05
N SER A 442 -35.94 -5.00 -8.49
CA SER A 442 -36.38 -6.39 -8.35
C SER A 442 -36.18 -6.93 -6.92
N PRO A 443 -37.15 -7.67 -6.36
CA PRO A 443 -37.17 -8.01 -4.92
C PRO A 443 -36.06 -8.97 -4.46
N PHE A 444 -35.41 -9.69 -5.39
CA PHE A 444 -34.31 -10.59 -5.08
C PHE A 444 -32.92 -9.96 -5.30
N VAL A 445 -32.86 -8.67 -5.67
CA VAL A 445 -31.62 -7.94 -5.96
C VAL A 445 -31.21 -7.08 -4.76
N GLU A 446 -29.98 -7.29 -4.28
CA GLU A 446 -29.35 -6.51 -3.21
C GLU A 446 -28.38 -5.50 -3.87
N TRP A 447 -28.83 -4.27 -4.13
CA TRP A 447 -28.02 -3.26 -4.83
C TRP A 447 -27.38 -2.25 -3.88
N THR A 448 -26.07 -2.03 -4.03
CA THR A 448 -25.31 -0.99 -3.31
C THR A 448 -24.50 -0.09 -4.24
N TRP A 449 -24.20 1.14 -3.81
CA TRP A 449 -23.52 2.14 -4.62
C TRP A 449 -22.43 2.89 -3.85
N GLY A 450 -21.45 3.40 -4.58
CA GLY A 450 -20.46 4.36 -4.08
C GLY A 450 -19.10 3.74 -3.77
N SER A 451 -18.13 4.60 -3.43
CA SER A 451 -16.79 4.16 -3.04
C SER A 451 -16.82 3.53 -1.66
N MET A 452 -16.33 2.30 -1.55
CA MET A 452 -16.31 1.50 -0.33
C MET A 452 -14.89 1.33 0.21
N THR A 453 -14.76 0.98 1.49
CA THR A 453 -13.45 0.66 2.08
C THR A 453 -13.00 -0.74 1.67
N GLU A 454 -11.72 -1.04 1.81
CA GLU A 454 -11.19 -2.37 1.49
C GLU A 454 -11.81 -3.46 2.39
N GLU A 455 -12.11 -3.12 3.65
CA GLU A 455 -12.79 -4.00 4.60
C GLU A 455 -14.21 -4.31 4.15
N TRP A 456 -14.98 -3.27 3.78
CA TRP A 456 -16.34 -3.48 3.27
C TRP A 456 -16.33 -4.34 2.01
N THR A 457 -15.39 -4.10 1.08
CA THR A 457 -15.29 -4.90 -0.14
C THR A 457 -14.92 -6.35 0.17
N ALA A 458 -14.01 -6.59 1.13
CA ALA A 458 -13.66 -7.92 1.60
C ALA A 458 -14.88 -8.65 2.22
N GLU A 459 -15.65 -7.97 3.06
CA GLU A 459 -16.89 -8.49 3.65
C GLU A 459 -17.98 -8.73 2.60
N TRP A 460 -18.09 -7.85 1.61
CA TRP A 460 -19.05 -8.01 0.51
C TRP A 460 -18.75 -9.26 -0.29
N TYR A 461 -17.50 -9.44 -0.72
CA TYR A 461 -17.04 -10.66 -1.38
C TYR A 461 -17.24 -11.89 -0.49
N GLY A 462 -16.86 -11.82 0.79
CA GLY A 462 -16.97 -12.95 1.73
C GLY A 462 -18.39 -13.49 1.90
N ARG A 463 -19.42 -12.69 1.67
CA ARG A 463 -20.84 -13.12 1.76
C ARG A 463 -21.35 -13.83 0.52
N LEU A 464 -20.58 -13.88 -0.57
CA LEU A 464 -21.02 -14.46 -1.84
C LEU A 464 -20.92 -15.98 -1.84
N SER A 465 -21.92 -16.64 -2.41
CA SER A 465 -21.86 -18.07 -2.73
C SER A 465 -21.13 -18.31 -4.06
N CYS A 466 -21.25 -17.37 -4.99
CA CYS A 466 -20.57 -17.38 -6.28
C CYS A 466 -20.43 -15.94 -6.81
N TYR A 467 -19.35 -15.65 -7.52
CA TYR A 467 -19.15 -14.42 -8.27
C TYR A 467 -19.35 -14.67 -9.76
N VAL A 468 -20.10 -13.82 -10.45
CA VAL A 468 -20.38 -13.97 -11.88
C VAL A 468 -20.08 -12.68 -12.61
N PHE A 469 -19.21 -12.75 -13.62
CA PHE A 469 -18.79 -11.59 -14.38
C PHE A 469 -18.89 -11.85 -15.88
N PRO A 470 -20.09 -11.65 -16.48
CA PRO A 470 -20.38 -12.04 -17.84
C PRO A 470 -19.96 -10.97 -18.87
N SER A 471 -18.85 -10.27 -18.64
CA SER A 471 -18.43 -9.19 -19.52
C SER A 471 -18.07 -9.67 -20.93
N SER A 472 -18.36 -8.86 -21.94
CA SER A 472 -18.01 -9.11 -23.34
C SER A 472 -16.68 -8.47 -23.76
N GLY A 473 -16.06 -7.68 -22.90
CA GLY A 473 -14.78 -7.02 -23.19
C GLY A 473 -14.20 -6.35 -21.95
N GLU A 474 -12.92 -6.59 -21.69
CA GLU A 474 -12.18 -6.14 -20.52
C GLU A 474 -10.74 -5.81 -20.90
N GLY A 475 -10.12 -4.91 -20.12
CA GLY A 475 -8.69 -4.59 -20.25
C GLY A 475 -7.82 -5.50 -19.38
N TRP A 476 -8.25 -5.72 -18.15
CA TRP A 476 -7.51 -6.52 -17.15
C TRP A 476 -8.40 -7.39 -16.23
N SER A 477 -9.64 -6.95 -15.97
CA SER A 477 -10.61 -7.63 -15.09
C SER A 477 -10.17 -7.77 -13.63
N PHE A 478 -10.09 -6.65 -12.90
CA PHE A 478 -9.72 -6.65 -11.47
C PHE A 478 -10.64 -7.53 -10.60
N THR A 479 -11.95 -7.37 -10.75
CA THR A 479 -12.94 -7.93 -9.82
C THR A 479 -13.06 -9.47 -9.87
N PRO A 480 -12.95 -10.15 -11.04
CA PRO A 480 -12.73 -11.60 -11.07
C PRO A 480 -11.50 -12.08 -10.29
N ARG A 481 -10.37 -11.37 -10.38
CA ARG A 481 -9.12 -11.77 -9.71
C ARG A 481 -9.21 -11.61 -8.20
N GLU A 482 -9.84 -10.52 -7.76
CA GLU A 482 -10.15 -10.26 -6.35
C GLU A 482 -11.02 -11.39 -5.77
N SER A 483 -12.10 -11.76 -6.48
CA SER A 483 -12.99 -12.86 -6.10
C SER A 483 -12.24 -14.18 -5.95
N MET A 484 -11.42 -14.54 -6.95
CA MET A 484 -10.64 -15.78 -6.92
C MET A 484 -9.57 -15.78 -5.82
N TYR A 485 -8.94 -14.64 -5.56
CA TYR A 485 -7.98 -14.52 -4.47
C TYR A 485 -8.62 -14.76 -3.09
N LEU A 486 -9.90 -14.43 -2.93
CA LEU A 486 -10.69 -14.71 -1.73
C LEU A 486 -11.28 -16.14 -1.71
N GLY A 487 -11.02 -16.95 -2.72
CA GLY A 487 -11.49 -18.34 -2.80
C GLY A 487 -12.97 -18.47 -3.16
N ILE A 488 -13.57 -17.43 -3.75
CA ILE A 488 -14.99 -17.45 -4.11
C ILE A 488 -15.14 -18.16 -5.47
N PRO A 489 -16.05 -19.15 -5.59
CA PRO A 489 -16.37 -19.76 -6.87
C PRO A 489 -16.74 -18.70 -7.90
N THR A 490 -16.03 -18.69 -9.03
CA THR A 490 -16.11 -17.59 -9.99
C THR A 490 -16.54 -18.11 -11.36
N VAL A 491 -17.43 -17.40 -12.04
CA VAL A 491 -17.97 -17.73 -13.36
C VAL A 491 -17.72 -16.56 -14.31
N LEU A 492 -17.04 -16.79 -15.43
CA LEU A 492 -16.56 -15.74 -16.34
C LEU A 492 -16.92 -16.05 -17.78
N THR A 493 -17.24 -15.03 -18.59
CA THR A 493 -17.29 -15.21 -20.05
C THR A 493 -15.92 -15.57 -20.60
N ASP A 494 -15.86 -16.54 -21.52
CA ASP A 494 -14.66 -16.88 -22.29
C ASP A 494 -14.31 -15.79 -23.32
N ILE A 495 -13.76 -14.69 -22.82
CA ILE A 495 -13.15 -13.62 -23.61
C ILE A 495 -11.62 -13.68 -23.47
N PRO A 496 -10.84 -13.14 -24.42
CA PRO A 496 -9.37 -13.25 -24.39
C PRO A 496 -8.72 -12.91 -23.05
N VAL A 497 -9.11 -11.80 -22.41
CA VAL A 497 -8.54 -11.38 -21.11
C VAL A 497 -8.92 -12.30 -19.95
N HIS A 498 -10.04 -13.02 -20.03
CA HIS A 498 -10.44 -13.99 -19.01
C HIS A 498 -9.81 -15.36 -19.23
N ARG A 499 -9.24 -15.68 -20.40
CA ARG A 499 -8.70 -17.02 -20.68
C ARG A 499 -7.56 -17.39 -19.75
N GLU A 500 -6.64 -16.46 -19.46
CA GLU A 500 -5.58 -16.70 -18.47
C GLU A 500 -6.14 -16.96 -17.05
N ILE A 501 -7.34 -16.46 -16.74
CA ILE A 501 -8.03 -16.73 -15.48
C ILE A 501 -8.70 -18.12 -15.52
N ILE A 502 -9.33 -18.45 -16.64
CA ILE A 502 -10.02 -19.72 -16.89
C ILE A 502 -9.05 -20.89 -16.91
N GLU A 503 -7.89 -20.72 -17.54
CA GLU A 503 -6.83 -21.73 -17.65
C GLU A 503 -6.24 -22.11 -16.28
N SER A 504 -6.42 -21.29 -15.25
CA SER A 504 -6.04 -21.66 -13.88
C SER A 504 -6.81 -22.87 -13.33
N GLY A 505 -7.97 -23.21 -13.92
CA GLY A 505 -8.84 -24.31 -13.47
C GLY A 505 -9.72 -23.99 -12.26
N TYR A 506 -9.60 -22.79 -11.68
CA TYR A 506 -10.32 -22.38 -10.47
C TYR A 506 -11.60 -21.55 -10.75
N CYS A 507 -11.99 -21.41 -12.02
CA CYS A 507 -13.25 -20.76 -12.38
C CYS A 507 -13.99 -21.52 -13.49
N ARG A 508 -15.28 -21.23 -13.67
CA ARG A 508 -16.12 -21.82 -14.72
C ARG A 508 -16.30 -20.84 -15.87
N ALA A 509 -16.05 -21.30 -17.09
CA ALA A 509 -16.25 -20.50 -18.29
C ALA A 509 -17.73 -20.50 -18.75
N ILE A 510 -18.25 -19.34 -19.12
CA ILE A 510 -19.48 -19.18 -19.89
C ILE A 510 -19.05 -19.16 -21.36
N PRO A 511 -19.46 -20.17 -22.16
CA PRO A 511 -19.09 -20.23 -23.56
C PRO A 511 -19.70 -19.05 -24.32
N VAL A 512 -18.91 -18.45 -25.21
CA VAL A 512 -19.41 -17.45 -26.15
C VAL A 512 -20.05 -18.21 -27.31
N ARG A 513 -21.39 -18.29 -27.33
CA ARG A 513 -22.10 -18.74 -28.55
C ARG A 513 -21.93 -17.66 -29.62
N GLY A 514 -21.65 -18.09 -30.86
CA GLY A 514 -21.29 -17.24 -32.00
C GLY A 514 -22.20 -16.01 -32.14
N LYS A 515 -21.58 -14.90 -32.58
CA LYS A 515 -22.24 -13.61 -32.85
C LYS A 515 -23.41 -13.75 -33.82
#